data_AF-A0A662FFZ2-F1
#
_entry.id   AF-A0A662FFZ2-F1
#
_cell.length_a   1.000
_cell.length_b   1.000
_cell.length_c   1.000
_cell.angle_alpha   90.00
_cell.angle_beta   90.00
_cell.angle_gamma   90.00
#
_symmetry.space_group_name_H-M   'P 1'
#
loop_
_entity.id
_entity.type
_entity.pdbx_description
1 polymer ?
#
loop_
_entity_poly.entity_id
_entity_poly.type
_entity_poly.pdbx_seq_one_letter_code
_entity_poly.pdbx_strand_id
1 'polypeptide(L)' 'MNESVISVAELKQRLPRQVNHNTLKIILGYLELSNKIVVTTKGITWIHNPNENLQKAIEKGLEL' A
#
# COMPACT_ATOMS: atom_id res chain seq x y z
N MET A 1 18.11 -7.17 -1.61
CA MET A 1 16.99 -6.45 -2.26
C MET A 1 15.99 -7.49 -2.74
N ASN A 2 14.69 -7.32 -2.43
CA ASN A 2 13.52 -8.15 -2.85
C ASN A 2 12.82 -9.00 -1.76
N GLU A 3 12.70 -8.52 -0.51
CA GLU A 3 11.77 -9.13 0.47
C GLU A 3 10.40 -8.45 0.53
N SER A 4 10.17 -7.37 -0.24
CA SER A 4 9.03 -6.46 0.00
C SER A 4 8.00 -6.40 -1.13
N VAL A 5 8.08 -7.27 -2.14
CA VAL A 5 7.11 -7.29 -3.26
C VAL A 5 6.27 -8.56 -3.17
N ILE A 6 4.94 -8.41 -3.15
CA ILE A 6 3.97 -9.50 -3.03
C ILE A 6 2.95 -9.45 -4.18
N SER A 7 2.58 -10.60 -4.76
CA SER A 7 1.53 -10.63 -5.78
C SER A 7 0.13 -10.50 -5.16
N VAL A 8 -0.87 -10.09 -5.94
CA VAL A 8 -2.28 -10.05 -5.47
C VAL A 8 -2.77 -11.44 -5.04
N ALA A 9 -2.35 -12.48 -5.75
CA ALA A 9 -2.73 -13.86 -5.45
C ALA A 9 -2.12 -14.35 -4.13
N GLU A 10 -0.85 -14.06 -3.91
CA GLU A 10 -0.15 -14.38 -2.67
C GLU A 10 -0.71 -13.57 -1.49
N LEU A 11 -0.99 -12.28 -1.69
CA LEU A 11 -1.64 -11.45 -0.69
C LEU A 11 -2.98 -12.08 -0.25
N LYS A 12 -3.83 -12.49 -1.20
CA LYS A 12 -5.09 -13.18 -0.89
C LYS A 12 -4.89 -14.44 -0.04
N GLN A 13 -3.89 -15.26 -0.37
CA GLN A 13 -3.61 -16.48 0.40
C GLN A 13 -3.11 -16.20 1.82
N ARG A 14 -2.37 -15.10 2.01
CA ARG A 14 -1.85 -14.68 3.32
C ARG A 14 -2.88 -13.97 4.20
N LEU A 15 -4.00 -13.51 3.64
CA LEU A 15 -5.04 -12.86 4.44
C LEU A 15 -5.64 -13.86 5.44
N PRO A 16 -5.85 -13.45 6.71
CA PRO A 16 -6.42 -14.34 7.74
C PRO A 16 -7.85 -14.79 7.43
N ARG A 17 -8.53 -14.06 6.54
CA ARG A 17 -9.85 -14.42 5.99
C ARG A 17 -9.86 -14.11 4.50
N GLN A 18 -10.55 -14.96 3.74
CA GLN A 18 -10.69 -14.75 2.31
C GLN A 18 -11.55 -13.53 2.03
N VAL A 19 -11.01 -12.62 1.22
CA VAL A 19 -11.69 -11.40 0.78
C VAL A 19 -12.09 -11.55 -0.68
N ASN A 20 -13.30 -11.09 -1.01
CA ASN A 20 -13.77 -11.05 -2.39
C ASN A 20 -12.79 -10.29 -3.29
N HIS A 21 -12.61 -10.75 -4.54
CA HIS A 21 -11.66 -10.14 -5.46
C HIS A 21 -11.90 -8.65 -5.72
N ASN A 22 -13.16 -8.26 -5.92
CA ASN A 22 -13.53 -6.88 -6.24
C ASN A 22 -13.32 -5.98 -5.02
N THR A 23 -13.69 -6.45 -3.83
CA THR A 23 -13.41 -5.76 -2.57
C THR A 23 -11.91 -5.54 -2.38
N LEU A 24 -11.09 -6.57 -2.60
CA LEU A 24 -9.64 -6.43 -2.49
C LEU A 24 -9.09 -5.42 -3.52
N LYS A 25 -9.60 -5.40 -4.76
CA LYS A 25 -9.19 -4.37 -5.74
C LYS A 25 -9.53 -2.96 -5.28
N ILE A 26 -10.72 -2.74 -4.72
CA ILE A 26 -11.12 -1.42 -4.20
C ILE A 26 -10.17 -0.99 -3.07
N ILE A 27 -9.87 -1.90 -2.13
CA ILE A 27 -8.94 -1.63 -1.03
C ILE A 27 -7.55 -1.27 -1.57
N LEU A 28 -7.01 -2.08 -2.49
CA LEU A 28 -5.69 -1.83 -3.07
C LEU A 28 -5.66 -0.50 -3.84
N GLY A 29 -6.72 -0.19 -4.60
CA GLY A 29 -6.84 1.09 -5.30
C GLY A 29 -6.85 2.28 -4.34
N TYR A 30 -7.57 2.17 -3.22
CA TYR A 30 -7.55 3.22 -2.18
C TYR A 30 -6.17 3.39 -1.55
N LEU A 31 -5.47 2.29 -1.25
CA LEU A 31 -4.13 2.33 -0.66
C LEU A 31 -3.10 2.92 -1.64
N GLU A 32 -3.23 2.63 -2.94
CA GLU A 32 -2.37 3.21 -3.98
C GLU A 32 -2.65 4.70 -4.16
N LEU A 33 -3.92 5.10 -4.28
CA LEU A 33 -4.32 6.51 -4.37
C LEU A 33 -3.85 7.34 -3.16
N SER A 34 -3.79 6.73 -1.98
CA SER A 34 -3.31 7.37 -0.75
C SER A 34 -1.79 7.24 -0.54
N ASN A 35 -1.04 6.84 -1.57
CA ASN A 35 0.42 6.69 -1.54
C ASN A 35 0.95 5.79 -0.42
N LYS A 36 0.19 4.75 -0.04
CA LYS A 36 0.62 3.75 0.95
C LYS A 36 1.34 2.58 0.28
N ILE A 37 0.92 2.22 -0.93
CA ILE A 37 1.50 1.14 -1.72
C ILE A 37 1.72 1.58 -3.17
N VAL A 38 2.58 0.86 -3.88
CA VAL A 38 2.66 0.91 -5.35
C VAL A 38 2.28 -0.46 -5.90
N VAL A 39 1.43 -0.49 -6.92
CA VAL A 39 1.11 -1.69 -7.69
C VAL A 39 1.84 -1.63 -9.04
N THR A 40 2.74 -2.58 -9.28
CA THR A 40 3.45 -2.73 -10.57
C THR A 40 3.14 -4.08 -11.20
N THR A 41 3.62 -4.29 -12.43
CA THR A 41 3.60 -5.63 -13.06
C THR A 41 4.36 -6.69 -12.28
N LYS A 42 5.30 -6.29 -11.40
CA LYS A 42 6.06 -7.20 -10.53
C LYS A 42 5.33 -7.54 -9.22
N GLY A 43 4.26 -6.82 -8.88
CA GLY A 43 3.51 -6.99 -7.65
C GLY A 43 3.32 -5.69 -6.86
N ILE A 44 2.90 -5.85 -5.63
CA ILE A 44 2.56 -4.78 -4.67
C ILE A 44 3.71 -4.61 -3.70
N THR A 45 4.08 -3.37 -3.39
CA THR A 45 5.04 -3.05 -2.34
C THR A 45 4.59 -1.86 -1.50
N TRP A 46 5.05 -1.78 -0.26
CA TRP A 46 4.79 -0.64 0.62
C TRP A 46 5.68 0.54 0.26
N ILE A 47 5.10 1.73 0.27
CA ILE A 47 5.86 2.97 0.20
C ILE A 47 6.33 3.30 1.62
N HIS A 48 7.61 3.09 1.90
CA HIS A 48 8.24 3.60 3.11
C HIS A 48 8.90 4.95 2.78
N ASN A 49 8.42 6.03 3.41
CA ASN A 49 9.07 7.33 3.29
C ASN A 49 9.90 7.65 4.55
N PRO A 50 11.23 7.50 4.49
CA PRO A 50 12.10 7.78 5.62
C PRO A 50 12.40 9.28 5.82
N ASN A 51 11.81 10.18 5.00
CA ASN A 51 12.12 11.60 5.08
C ASN A 51 11.42 12.25 6.29
N GLU A 52 12.19 12.54 7.33
CA GLU A 52 11.71 13.16 8.56
C GLU A 52 11.04 14.53 8.33
N ASN A 53 11.48 15.31 7.34
CA ASN A 53 10.89 16.62 7.08
C ASN A 53 9.49 16.49 6.48
N LEU A 54 9.27 15.49 5.62
CA LEU A 54 7.94 15.21 5.12
C LEU A 54 7.02 14.69 6.23
N GLN A 55 7.53 13.81 7.10
CA GLN A 55 6.75 13.33 8.26
C GLN A 55 6.34 14.49 9.16
N LYS A 56 7.27 15.37 9.52
CA LYS A 56 6.99 16.60 10.29
C LYS A 56 6.01 17.55 9.59
N ALA A 57 6.05 17.63 8.27
CA ALA A 57 5.12 18.44 7.49
C ALA A 57 3.70 17.83 7.47
N ILE A 58 3.58 16.51 7.36
CA ILE A 58 2.30 15.79 7.47
C ILE A 58 1.71 15.94 8.88
N GLU A 59 2.54 15.78 9.93
CA GLU A 59 2.13 15.90 11.33
C GLU A 59 1.60 17.28 11.70
N LYS A 60 2.22 18.34 11.14
CA LYS A 60 1.81 19.71 11.41
C LYS A 60 0.53 20.13 10.68
N GLY A 61 0.08 19.30 9.74
CA GLY A 61 -1.18 19.47 9.03
C GLY A 61 -1.19 20.68 8.10
N LEU A 62 -1.46 20.45 6.82
CA LEU A 62 -2.07 21.49 6.01
C LEU A 62 -3.55 21.54 6.43
N GLU A 63 -3.91 22.49 7.31
CA GLU A 63 -5.31 22.92 7.42
C GLU A 63 -5.66 23.57 6.07
N LEU A 64 -6.53 22.92 5.31
CA LEU A 64 -7.21 23.51 4.15
C LEU A 64 -8.63 23.88 4.55
#